data_AF-A0A7Y2B3K9-F1
#
_entry.id   AF-A0A7Y2B3K9-F1
#
_cell.length_a   1.000
_cell.length_b   1.000
_cell.length_c   1.000
_cell.angle_alpha   90.00
_cell.angle_beta   90.00
_cell.angle_gamma   90.00
#
_symmetry.space_group_name_H-M   'P 1'
#
loop_
_entity.id
_entity.type
_entity.pdbx_description
1 polymer ?
#
loop_
_entity_poly.entity_id
_entity_poly.type
_entity_poly.pdbx_seq_one_letter_code
_entity_poly.pdbx_strand_id
1 'polypeptide(L)'
;MPAAPAFSGAEAMRLIEKQVSFGPRIPGSAGHAAMLEWLVDELEETGARVARRPFRMTNALTGENVTGTNVVASFGSSRKDRIFFAAHWDTRAWADQDPDSTKRREPVPGANDGGSGVAILLQLARIIEQNPPGTGIDLLFFDGED
;
A
#
# COMPACT_ATOMS: atom_id res chain seq x y z
N MET A 1 -30.19 -10.95 3.14
CA MET A 1 -28.72 -11.06 3.00
C MET A 1 -28.12 -10.86 4.38
N PRO A 2 -27.05 -11.59 4.76
CA PRO A 2 -26.33 -11.29 6.00
C PRO A 2 -25.80 -9.85 5.95
N ALA A 3 -25.69 -9.21 7.12
CA ALA A 3 -25.08 -7.88 7.22
C ALA A 3 -23.60 -7.95 6.81
N ALA A 4 -23.11 -6.89 6.16
CA ALA A 4 -21.69 -6.77 5.87
C ALA A 4 -20.88 -6.73 7.19
N PRO A 5 -19.67 -7.35 7.22
CA PRO A 5 -18.78 -7.22 8.37
C PRO A 5 -18.46 -5.75 8.66
N ALA A 6 -18.26 -5.43 9.95
CA ALA A 6 -17.92 -4.08 10.36
C ALA A 6 -16.48 -3.71 9.95
N PHE A 7 -16.29 -2.45 9.55
CA PHE A 7 -14.98 -1.87 9.26
C PHE A 7 -14.54 -0.97 10.42
N SER A 8 -13.29 -1.12 10.88
CA SER A 8 -12.72 -0.29 11.94
C SER A 8 -11.96 0.90 11.38
N GLY A 9 -12.58 2.08 11.41
CA GLY A 9 -11.89 3.33 11.04
C GLY A 9 -10.72 3.68 11.97
N ALA A 10 -10.79 3.30 13.25
CA ALA A 10 -9.72 3.51 14.20
C ALA A 10 -8.47 2.68 13.85
N GLU A 11 -8.66 1.43 13.43
CA GLU A 11 -7.54 0.59 13.02
C GLU A 11 -6.98 1.02 11.66
N ALA A 12 -7.83 1.46 10.73
CA ALA A 12 -7.34 2.08 9.50
C ALA A 12 -6.47 3.32 9.78
N MET A 13 -6.87 4.18 10.72
CA MET A 13 -6.06 5.33 11.13
C MET A 13 -4.70 4.90 11.70
N ARG A 14 -4.67 3.89 12.57
CA ARG A 14 -3.42 3.33 13.13
C ARG A 14 -2.48 2.81 12.03
N LEU A 15 -3.03 2.20 10.98
CA LEU A 15 -2.26 1.73 9.84
C LEU A 15 -1.69 2.88 9.01
N ILE A 16 -2.42 4.00 8.85
CA ILE A 16 -1.88 5.21 8.21
C ILE A 16 -0.71 5.77 9.02
N GLU A 17 -0.88 5.91 10.33
CA GLU A 17 0.19 6.38 11.23
C GLU A 17 1.44 5.50 11.15
N LYS A 18 1.24 4.17 11.11
CA LYS A 18 2.35 3.22 10.96
C LYS A 18 3.08 3.42 9.64
N GLN A 19 2.39 3.59 8.52
CA GLN A 19 3.00 3.87 7.22
C GLN A 19 3.78 5.19 7.20
N VAL A 20 3.20 6.24 7.79
CA VAL A 20 3.85 7.56 7.89
C VAL A 20 5.09 7.50 8.78
N SER A 21 5.12 6.64 9.79
CA SER A 21 6.25 6.49 10.70
C SER A 21 7.54 6.01 10.05
N PHE A 22 7.48 5.40 8.86
CA PHE A 22 8.66 5.03 8.07
C PHE A 22 9.31 6.23 7.35
N GLY A 23 8.69 7.41 7.41
CA GLY A 23 9.04 8.56 6.59
C GLY A 23 8.52 8.43 5.16
N PRO A 24 8.91 9.35 4.25
CA PRO A 24 8.57 9.27 2.82
C PRO A 24 8.97 7.92 2.21
N ARG A 25 8.05 7.29 1.47
CA ARG A 25 8.25 5.99 0.79
C ARG A 25 8.65 6.20 -0.66
N ILE A 26 9.68 7.00 -0.88
CA ILE A 26 10.20 7.26 -2.23
C ILE A 26 10.95 6.00 -2.70
N PRO A 27 10.71 5.47 -3.91
CA PRO A 27 11.34 4.24 -4.37
C PRO A 27 12.86 4.22 -4.21
N GLY A 28 13.40 3.21 -3.51
CA GLY A 28 14.83 3.08 -3.22
C GLY A 28 15.33 3.81 -1.96
N SER A 29 14.45 4.53 -1.24
CA SER A 29 14.76 5.06 0.09
C SER A 29 14.66 3.98 1.17
N ALA A 30 15.25 4.24 2.35
CA ALA A 30 15.14 3.34 3.50
C ALA A 30 13.69 3.20 4.00
N GLY A 31 12.91 4.29 3.96
CA GLY A 31 11.49 4.27 4.35
C GLY A 31 10.63 3.42 3.42
N HIS A 32 10.90 3.46 2.12
CA HIS A 32 10.28 2.60 1.11
C HIS A 32 10.58 1.12 1.34
N ALA A 33 11.85 0.76 1.57
CA ALA A 33 12.23 -0.62 1.87
C ALA A 33 11.60 -1.14 3.17
N ALA A 34 11.59 -0.33 4.23
CA ALA A 34 10.99 -0.70 5.51
C ALA A 34 9.47 -0.86 5.43
N MET A 35 8.80 -0.01 4.64
CA MET A 35 7.36 -0.13 4.40
C MET A 35 7.04 -1.41 3.62
N LEU A 36 7.80 -1.74 2.57
CA LEU A 36 7.57 -2.95 1.76
C LEU A 36 7.60 -4.22 2.61
N GLU A 37 8.61 -4.38 3.47
CA GLU A 37 8.69 -5.55 4.34
C GLU A 37 7.51 -5.60 5.31
N TRP A 38 7.20 -4.47 5.96
CA TRP A 38 6.04 -4.40 6.87
C TRP A 38 4.70 -4.68 6.16
N LEU A 39 4.50 -4.17 4.95
CA LEU A 39 3.30 -4.40 4.16
C LEU A 39 3.14 -5.89 3.84
N VAL A 40 4.23 -6.56 3.47
CA VAL A 40 4.20 -8.00 3.16
C VAL A 40 3.91 -8.80 4.43
N ASP A 41 4.57 -8.48 5.55
CA ASP A 41 4.34 -9.15 6.83
C ASP A 41 2.87 -9.04 7.27
N GLU A 42 2.28 -7.84 7.25
CA GLU A 42 0.87 -7.64 7.61
C GLU A 42 -0.09 -8.43 6.71
N LEU A 43 0.23 -8.57 5.42
CA LEU A 43 -0.61 -9.33 4.50
C LEU A 43 -0.47 -10.85 4.70
N GLU A 44 0.74 -11.33 4.98
CA GLU A 44 1.00 -12.76 5.24
C GLU A 44 0.28 -13.24 6.52
N GLU A 45 0.13 -12.36 7.52
CA GLU A 45 -0.66 -12.64 8.73
C GLU A 45 -2.15 -12.88 8.44
N THR A 46 -2.69 -12.41 7.31
CA THR A 46 -4.12 -12.56 6.97
C THR A 46 -4.44 -13.87 6.25
N GLY A 47 -3.47 -14.76 6.06
CA GLY A 47 -3.62 -16.00 5.31
C GLY A 47 -3.77 -15.80 3.79
N ALA A 48 -3.54 -14.58 3.30
CA ALA A 48 -3.46 -14.28 1.87
C ALA A 48 -2.26 -14.99 1.24
N ARG A 49 -2.39 -15.37 -0.04
CA ARG A 49 -1.21 -15.70 -0.85
C ARG A 49 -0.58 -14.38 -1.31
N VAL A 50 0.51 -13.99 -0.65
CA VAL A 50 1.23 -12.75 -0.97
C VAL A 50 2.27 -12.98 -2.07
N ALA A 51 2.36 -12.02 -2.99
CA ALA A 51 3.26 -12.11 -4.11
C ALA A 51 3.89 -10.74 -4.42
N ARG A 52 5.21 -10.66 -4.27
CA ARG A 52 6.01 -9.50 -4.70
C ARG A 52 6.21 -9.54 -6.22
N ARG A 53 6.11 -8.39 -6.88
CA ARG A 53 6.28 -8.22 -8.33
C ARG A 53 7.28 -7.07 -8.58
N PRO A 54 8.58 -7.38 -8.52
CA PRO A 54 9.62 -6.36 -8.70
C PRO A 54 9.69 -5.89 -10.15
N PHE A 55 10.02 -4.62 -10.34
CA PHE A 55 10.28 -4.01 -11.65
C PHE A 55 11.32 -2.89 -11.51
N ARG A 56 11.96 -2.54 -12.64
CA ARG A 56 12.97 -1.47 -12.66
C ARG A 56 12.31 -0.14 -12.93
N MET A 57 12.74 0.89 -12.23
CA MET A 57 12.34 2.28 -12.46
C MET A 57 13.52 3.22 -12.16
N THR A 58 13.35 4.49 -12.46
CA THR A 58 14.32 5.54 -12.14
C THR A 58 13.83 6.31 -10.93
N ASN A 59 14.67 6.43 -9.90
CA ASN A 59 14.37 7.22 -8.72
C ASN A 59 14.28 8.71 -9.12
N ALA A 60 13.18 9.36 -8.75
CA ALA A 60 12.89 10.73 -9.14
C ALA A 60 13.90 11.75 -8.55
N LEU A 61 14.40 11.51 -7.33
CA LEU A 61 15.36 12.39 -6.65
C LEU A 61 16.80 12.23 -7.15
N THR A 62 17.26 11.00 -7.33
CA THR A 62 18.67 10.70 -7.59
C THR A 62 18.97 10.43 -9.07
N GLY A 63 17.95 10.09 -9.86
CA GLY A 63 18.12 9.63 -11.25
C GLY A 63 18.71 8.22 -11.36
N GLU A 64 18.92 7.53 -10.25
CA GLU A 64 19.47 6.18 -10.23
C GLU A 64 18.42 5.13 -10.57
N ASN A 65 18.87 3.99 -11.11
CA ASN A 65 17.99 2.84 -11.30
C ASN A 65 17.71 2.17 -9.96
N VAL A 66 16.45 2.08 -9.60
CA VAL A 66 15.97 1.42 -8.38
C VAL A 66 14.98 0.31 -8.74
N THR A 67 14.67 -0.52 -7.76
CA THR A 67 13.65 -1.57 -7.90
C THR A 67 12.38 -1.12 -7.19
N GLY A 68 11.31 -0.92 -7.94
CA GLY A 68 9.96 -0.85 -7.38
C GLY A 68 9.37 -2.25 -7.23
N THR A 69 8.38 -2.40 -6.36
CA THR A 69 7.72 -3.67 -6.06
C THR A 69 6.21 -3.49 -5.91
N ASN A 70 5.45 -3.97 -6.89
CA ASN A 70 4.02 -4.16 -6.67
C ASN A 70 3.82 -5.35 -5.73
N VAL A 71 2.88 -5.24 -4.80
CA VAL A 71 2.50 -6.34 -3.90
C VAL A 71 1.08 -6.78 -4.22
N VAL A 72 0.85 -8.09 -4.32
CA VAL A 72 -0.47 -8.66 -4.55
C VAL A 72 -0.78 -9.63 -3.41
N ALA A 73 -1.90 -9.42 -2.73
CA ALA A 73 -2.43 -10.35 -1.74
C ALA A 73 -3.72 -11.00 -2.27
N SER A 74 -3.67 -12.30 -2.49
CA SER A 74 -4.75 -13.07 -3.11
C SER A 74 -5.49 -13.95 -2.10
N PHE A 75 -6.80 -13.81 -2.06
CA PHE A 75 -7.73 -14.66 -1.31
C PHE A 75 -8.56 -15.51 -2.27
N GLY A 76 -8.81 -16.77 -1.87
CA GLY A 76 -9.59 -17.71 -2.68
C GLY A 76 -9.04 -17.89 -4.09
N SER A 77 -7.72 -18.13 -4.23
CA SER A 77 -7.02 -18.15 -5.54
C SER A 77 -7.56 -19.17 -6.56
N SER A 78 -8.30 -20.20 -6.11
CA SER A 78 -8.95 -21.18 -6.99
C SER A 78 -10.27 -20.71 -7.61
N ARG A 79 -10.82 -19.57 -7.14
CA ARG A 79 -12.10 -19.04 -7.61
C ARG A 79 -11.91 -18.28 -8.93
N LYS A 80 -12.81 -18.54 -9.89
CA LYS A 80 -12.80 -17.95 -11.24
C LYS A 80 -13.35 -16.53 -11.28
N ASP A 81 -14.43 -16.27 -10.55
CA ASP A 81 -14.96 -14.92 -10.39
C ASP A 81 -14.13 -14.19 -9.35
N ARG A 82 -13.59 -13.02 -9.71
CA ARG A 82 -12.64 -12.27 -8.89
C ARG A 82 -12.94 -10.78 -8.91
N ILE A 83 -12.65 -10.12 -7.78
CA ILE A 83 -12.71 -8.66 -7.64
C ILE A 83 -11.31 -8.18 -7.25
N PHE A 84 -10.88 -7.10 -7.89
CA PHE A 84 -9.61 -6.45 -7.64
C PHE A 84 -9.85 -5.13 -6.91
N PHE A 85 -9.10 -4.88 -5.84
CA PHE A 85 -9.01 -3.58 -5.19
C PHE A 85 -7.56 -3.11 -5.23
N ALA A 86 -7.34 -1.84 -5.54
CA ALA A 86 -6.00 -1.31 -5.72
C ALA A 86 -5.80 0.03 -5.00
N ALA A 87 -4.58 0.22 -4.52
CA ALA A 87 -4.04 1.48 -4.03
C ALA A 87 -2.56 1.56 -4.42
N HIS A 88 -2.00 2.76 -4.55
CA HIS A 88 -0.55 2.92 -4.59
C HIS A 88 0.01 3.05 -3.16
N TRP A 89 1.29 2.77 -2.95
CA TRP A 89 1.91 2.78 -1.61
C TRP A 89 3.18 3.61 -1.49
N ASP A 90 3.81 3.97 -2.61
CA ASP A 90 4.88 4.93 -2.67
C ASP A 90 4.38 6.35 -2.42
N THR A 91 5.31 7.32 -2.36
CA THR A 91 4.93 8.72 -2.15
C THR A 91 5.81 9.67 -2.92
N ARG A 92 5.20 10.76 -3.39
CA ARG A 92 5.86 11.84 -4.12
C ARG A 92 7.19 12.25 -3.54
N ALA A 93 8.16 12.34 -4.43
CA ALA A 93 9.48 12.87 -4.12
C ALA A 93 9.48 14.37 -3.77
N TRP A 94 8.47 15.12 -4.21
CA TRP A 94 8.41 16.57 -4.04
C TRP A 94 7.00 17.07 -3.73
N ALA A 95 6.88 17.97 -2.75
CA ALA A 95 5.69 18.77 -2.51
C ALA A 95 5.57 19.93 -3.53
N ASP A 96 5.60 19.61 -4.82
CA ASP A 96 5.71 20.57 -5.93
C ASP A 96 4.58 21.63 -5.97
N GLN A 97 3.44 21.34 -5.34
CA GLN A 97 2.30 22.24 -5.19
C GLN A 97 2.26 22.99 -3.85
N ASP A 98 3.30 22.93 -3.00
CA ASP A 98 3.30 23.63 -1.71
C ASP A 98 3.17 25.15 -1.95
N PRO A 99 2.24 25.85 -1.25
CA PRO A 99 2.12 27.30 -1.35
C PRO A 99 3.40 28.02 -0.91
N ASP A 100 4.16 27.44 0.02
CA ASP A 100 5.50 27.89 0.37
C ASP A 100 6.51 27.32 -0.63
N SER A 101 7.02 28.18 -1.51
CA SER A 101 7.96 27.80 -2.56
C SER A 101 9.26 27.21 -2.03
N THR A 102 9.61 27.47 -0.76
CA THR A 102 10.82 26.91 -0.13
C THR A 102 10.69 25.42 0.17
N LYS A 103 9.46 24.91 0.31
CA LYS A 103 9.16 23.51 0.64
C LYS A 103 8.95 22.62 -0.57
N ARG A 104 8.86 23.20 -1.78
CA ARG A 104 8.53 22.45 -3.01
C ARG A 104 9.53 21.37 -3.41
N ARG A 105 10.68 21.31 -2.75
CA ARG A 105 11.70 20.26 -2.95
C ARG A 105 11.74 19.23 -1.83
N GLU A 106 10.88 19.37 -0.81
CA GLU A 106 10.77 18.42 0.29
C GLU A 106 9.83 17.28 -0.12
N PRO A 107 10.11 16.02 0.28
CA PRO A 107 9.19 14.91 0.03
C PRO A 107 7.89 15.04 0.82
N VAL A 108 6.80 14.52 0.27
CA VAL A 108 5.51 14.51 0.97
C VAL A 108 5.42 13.32 1.94
N PRO A 109 4.73 13.48 3.09
CA PRO A 109 4.51 12.39 4.01
C PRO A 109 3.48 11.36 3.50
N GLY A 110 2.69 11.68 2.46
CA GLY A 110 1.71 10.78 1.80
C GLY A 110 0.80 9.97 2.73
N ALA A 111 0.28 10.62 3.78
CA ALA A 111 -0.67 9.99 4.69
C ALA A 111 -2.01 9.70 3.98
N ASN A 112 -2.48 10.64 3.16
CA ASN A 112 -3.70 10.49 2.38
C ASN A 112 -3.41 9.93 0.99
N ASP A 113 -2.47 10.54 0.28
CA ASP A 113 -2.00 10.09 -1.03
C ASP A 113 -1.01 8.93 -0.87
N GLY A 114 -1.47 7.71 -1.14
CA GLY A 114 -0.81 6.46 -0.78
C GLY A 114 -1.40 5.84 0.49
N GLY A 115 -1.02 6.37 1.66
CA GLY A 115 -1.26 5.71 2.95
C GLY A 115 -2.72 5.34 3.28
N SER A 116 -3.68 6.16 2.86
CA SER A 116 -5.11 5.96 3.16
C SER A 116 -5.70 4.76 2.41
N GLY A 117 -5.37 4.61 1.13
CA GLY A 117 -5.83 3.50 0.30
C GLY A 117 -5.25 2.18 0.80
N VAL A 118 -3.94 2.16 1.07
CA VAL A 118 -3.25 0.99 1.64
C VAL A 118 -3.88 0.56 2.96
N ALA A 119 -4.17 1.50 3.86
CA ALA A 119 -4.78 1.19 5.16
C ALA A 119 -6.19 0.58 5.04
N ILE A 120 -7.00 1.05 4.09
CA ILE A 120 -8.31 0.47 3.80
C ILE A 120 -8.14 -0.97 3.31
N LEU A 121 -7.20 -1.23 2.39
CA LEU A 121 -6.97 -2.57 1.86
C LEU A 121 -6.43 -3.53 2.94
N LEU A 122 -5.53 -3.08 3.81
CA LEU A 122 -5.04 -3.87 4.95
C LEU A 122 -6.16 -4.21 5.95
N GLN A 123 -7.06 -3.27 6.24
CA GLN A 123 -8.26 -3.57 7.02
C GLN A 123 -9.19 -4.57 6.31
N LEU A 124 -9.38 -4.41 5.01
CA LEU A 124 -10.18 -5.32 4.21
C LEU A 124 -9.59 -6.74 4.23
N ALA A 125 -8.26 -6.88 4.18
CA ALA A 125 -7.57 -8.17 4.28
C ALA A 125 -7.92 -8.91 5.58
N ARG A 126 -7.88 -8.23 6.74
CA ARG A 126 -8.25 -8.79 8.04
C ARG A 126 -9.74 -9.16 8.11
N ILE A 127 -10.61 -8.36 7.50
CA ILE A 127 -12.05 -8.66 7.41
C ILE A 127 -12.27 -9.93 6.58
N ILE A 128 -11.58 -10.07 5.45
CA ILE A 128 -11.69 -11.21 4.53
C ILE A 128 -11.18 -12.49 5.20
N GLU A 129 -10.08 -12.44 5.94
CA GLU A 129 -9.55 -13.55 6.73
C GLU A 129 -10.65 -14.15 7.64
N GLN A 130 -11.34 -13.28 8.39
CA GLN A 130 -12.37 -13.69 9.34
C GLN A 130 -13.71 -14.03 8.67
N ASN A 131 -13.95 -13.51 7.46
CA ASN A 131 -15.20 -13.66 6.74
C ASN A 131 -14.96 -14.00 5.25
N PRO A 132 -14.44 -15.20 4.93
CA PRO A 132 -14.04 -15.52 3.55
C PRO A 132 -15.23 -15.47 2.58
N PRO A 133 -15.20 -14.61 1.54
CA PRO A 133 -16.33 -14.43 0.64
C PRO A 133 -16.45 -15.55 -0.39
N GLY A 134 -17.59 -15.60 -1.07
CA GLY A 134 -17.89 -16.51 -2.18
C GLY A 134 -17.06 -16.28 -3.45
N THR A 135 -16.41 -15.13 -3.57
CA THR A 135 -15.67 -14.66 -4.75
C THR A 135 -14.18 -14.56 -4.42
N GLY A 136 -13.32 -14.71 -5.42
CA GLY A 136 -11.89 -14.45 -5.24
C GLY A 136 -11.65 -12.95 -5.04
N ILE A 137 -10.72 -12.59 -4.17
CA ILE A 137 -10.33 -11.19 -3.97
C ILE A 137 -8.83 -11.08 -4.13
N ASP A 138 -8.41 -10.04 -4.84
CA ASP A 138 -7.01 -9.65 -4.94
C ASP A 138 -6.87 -8.20 -4.51
N LEU A 139 -5.99 -7.96 -3.55
CA LEU A 139 -5.61 -6.62 -3.10
C LEU A 139 -4.27 -6.29 -3.74
N LEU A 140 -4.22 -5.25 -4.55
CA LEU A 140 -3.03 -4.80 -5.26
C LEU A 140 -2.51 -3.50 -4.64
N PHE A 141 -1.22 -3.50 -4.36
CA PHE A 141 -0.48 -2.35 -3.88
C PHE A 141 0.54 -2.00 -4.95
N PHE A 142 0.27 -0.94 -5.71
CA PHE A 142 1.14 -0.48 -6.78
C PHE A 142 2.26 0.42 -6.24
N ASP A 143 3.45 0.28 -6.81
CA ASP A 143 4.62 1.10 -6.52
C ASP A 143 4.94 1.99 -7.72
N GLY A 144 5.68 3.08 -7.50
CA GLY A 144 6.09 4.04 -8.51
C GLY A 144 4.95 4.77 -9.21
N GLU A 145 3.89 5.10 -8.49
CA GLU A 145 2.80 5.93 -9.00
C GLU A 145 3.16 7.43 -8.98
N ASP A 146 3.91 7.87 -7.96
CA ASP A 146 4.09 9.30 -7.59
C ASP A 146 5.57 9.71 -7.36
#